data_AF-A0A142K320-F1
#
_entry.id   AF-A0A142K320-F1
#
_cell.length_a   1.000
_cell.length_b   1.000
_cell.length_c   1.000
_cell.angle_alpha   90.00
_cell.angle_beta   90.00
_cell.angle_gamma   90.00
#
_symmetry.space_group_name_H-M   'P 1'
#
loop_
_entity.id
_entity.type
_entity.pdbx_description
1 polymer ?
#
loop_
_entity_poly.entity_id
_entity_poly.type
_entity_poly.pdbx_seq_one_letter_code
_entity_poly.pdbx_strand_id
1 'polypeptide(L)'
;KPPPFMDDMHQYRDDCLKDLGLPADTATHPPPSADGGPPSNNEPSHDMKCLLNCLLRKGGILNSSGVLQPDKVKLSVDASVVDLNKCTTVTDSDPCQQTYLIERCVIDQLPKQSM
;
A
#
# COMPACT_ATOMS: atom_id res chain seq x y z
N LYS A 1 -0.61 8.50 -21.70
CA LYS A 1 -1.22 9.24 -20.57
C LYS A 1 -1.15 8.33 -19.36
N PRO A 2 -0.38 8.67 -18.32
CA PRO A 2 -0.40 7.88 -17.09
C PRO A 2 -1.82 7.84 -16.51
N PRO A 3 -2.19 6.78 -15.79
CA PRO A 3 -3.52 6.69 -15.18
C PRO A 3 -3.68 7.84 -14.17
N PRO A 4 -4.89 8.42 -14.04
CA PRO A 4 -5.14 9.60 -13.18
C PRO A 4 -4.67 9.42 -11.73
N PHE A 5 -4.64 8.18 -11.25
CA PHE A 5 -4.10 7.80 -9.94
C PHE A 5 -2.62 8.17 -9.69
N MET A 6 -1.79 8.23 -10.74
CA MET A 6 -0.34 8.49 -10.58
C MET A 6 0.02 9.98 -10.56
N ASP A 7 -0.75 10.86 -11.21
CA ASP A 7 -0.55 12.31 -11.13
C ASP A 7 -0.91 12.86 -9.73
N ASP A 8 -1.92 12.28 -9.08
CA ASP A 8 -2.38 12.71 -7.75
C ASP A 8 -1.61 12.07 -6.58
N MET A 9 -0.76 11.07 -6.84
CA MET A 9 -0.01 10.33 -5.80
C MET A 9 0.92 11.23 -4.97
N HIS A 10 1.57 12.21 -5.62
CA HIS A 10 2.41 13.18 -4.92
C HIS A 10 1.59 14.08 -3.98
N GLN A 11 0.44 14.55 -4.44
CA GLN A 11 -0.46 15.37 -3.61
C GLN A 11 -1.04 14.57 -2.45
N TYR A 12 -1.45 13.31 -2.69
CA TYR A 12 -1.94 12.43 -1.63
C TYR A 12 -0.85 12.15 -0.59
N ARG A 13 0.40 11.96 -1.03
CA ARG A 13 1.53 11.78 -0.13
C ARG A 13 1.73 12.99 0.77
N ASP A 14 1.81 14.19 0.21
CA ASP A 14 2.05 15.41 0.98
C ASP A 14 0.93 15.68 1.99
N ASP A 15 -0.33 15.50 1.58
CA ASP A 15 -1.48 15.59 2.47
C ASP A 15 -1.40 14.57 3.60
N CYS A 16 -1.09 13.31 3.29
CA CYS A 16 -1.03 12.24 4.29
C CYS A 16 0.11 12.44 5.28
N LEU A 17 1.28 12.89 4.82
CA LEU A 17 2.39 13.24 5.71
C LEU A 17 2.00 14.36 6.66
N LYS A 18 1.33 15.39 6.14
CA LYS A 18 0.83 16.51 6.94
C LYS A 18 -0.21 16.07 7.96
N ASP A 19 -1.20 15.26 7.54
CA ASP A 19 -2.29 14.78 8.41
C ASP A 19 -1.76 13.88 9.54
N LEU A 20 -0.71 13.09 9.26
CA LEU A 20 -0.07 12.21 10.24
C LEU A 20 1.03 12.88 11.06
N GLY A 21 1.41 14.12 10.74
CA GLY A 21 2.53 14.82 11.38
C GLY A 21 3.90 14.20 11.10
N LEU A 22 4.05 13.53 9.94
CA LEU A 22 5.26 12.83 9.53
C LEU A 22 6.20 13.73 8.72
N PRO A 23 7.52 13.52 8.79
CA PRO A 23 8.49 14.30 8.03
C PRO A 23 8.42 13.98 6.53
N ALA A 24 8.78 14.95 5.70
CA ALA A 24 8.67 14.86 4.23
C ALA A 24 9.54 13.75 3.61
N ASP A 25 10.58 13.32 4.33
CA ASP A 25 11.48 12.22 3.95
C ASP A 25 10.97 10.83 4.36
N THR A 26 9.79 10.72 4.97
CA THR A 26 9.19 9.41 5.28
C THR A 26 8.97 8.63 3.98
N ALA A 27 9.69 7.53 3.84
CA ALA A 27 9.59 6.64 2.69
C ALA A 27 8.29 5.81 2.77
N THR A 28 7.66 5.59 1.62
CA THR A 28 6.52 4.67 1.45
C THR A 28 6.93 3.24 1.10
N HIS A 29 8.22 2.99 0.90
CA HIS A 29 8.81 1.66 0.79
C HIS A 29 9.89 1.43 1.86
N PRO A 30 10.07 0.19 2.35
CA PRO A 30 11.12 -0.11 3.30
C PRO A 30 12.42 0.44 2.76
N PRO A 31 13.25 1.09 3.60
CA PRO A 31 14.49 1.68 3.15
C PRO A 31 15.28 0.61 2.39
N PRO A 32 15.97 0.98 1.28
CA PRO A 32 16.93 0.07 0.69
C PRO A 32 17.84 -0.44 1.80
N SER A 33 18.09 -1.75 1.81
CA SER A 33 19.09 -2.30 2.73
C SER A 33 20.37 -1.46 2.58
N ALA A 34 21.00 -1.06 3.68
CA ALA A 34 22.15 -0.15 3.67
C ALA A 34 23.28 -0.63 2.71
N ASP A 35 23.31 -1.94 2.44
CA ASP A 35 24.24 -2.62 1.54
C ASP A 35 23.76 -2.77 0.08
N GLY A 36 22.68 -2.09 -0.33
CA GLY A 36 22.13 -2.21 -1.69
C GLY A 36 21.47 -3.56 -2.00
N GLY A 37 21.25 -4.38 -0.98
CA GLY A 37 20.49 -5.64 -1.07
C GLY A 37 18.99 -5.41 -1.28
N PRO A 38 18.20 -6.47 -1.55
CA PRO A 38 16.76 -6.36 -1.66
C PRO A 38 16.17 -5.68 -0.41
N PRO A 39 15.01 -4.98 -0.54
CA PRO A 39 14.34 -4.38 0.60
C PRO A 39 14.23 -5.43 1.71
N SER A 40 14.67 -5.06 2.91
CA SER A 40 14.68 -5.98 4.04
C SER A 40 13.27 -6.55 4.25
N ASN A 41 13.13 -7.86 4.48
CA ASN A 41 11.85 -8.52 4.84
C ASN A 41 11.30 -8.06 6.21
N ASN A 42 11.83 -6.97 6.75
CA ASN A 42 11.39 -6.41 8.02
C ASN A 42 10.03 -5.75 7.83
N GLU A 43 9.15 -6.02 8.78
CA GLU A 43 7.85 -5.36 8.86
C GLU A 43 8.05 -3.83 8.90
N PRO A 44 7.30 -3.04 8.11
CA PRO A 44 7.41 -1.59 8.12
C PRO A 44 7.02 -1.01 9.48
N SER A 45 7.51 0.21 9.78
CA SER A 45 7.12 0.92 11.00
C SER A 45 5.61 1.24 11.01
N HIS A 46 5.05 1.46 12.19
CA HIS A 46 3.64 1.83 12.33
C HIS A 46 3.28 3.08 11.52
N ASP A 47 4.10 4.13 11.59
CA ASP A 47 3.93 5.37 10.84
C ASP A 47 3.83 5.13 9.33
N MET A 48 4.62 4.20 8.84
CA MET A 48 4.67 3.84 7.44
C MET A 48 3.44 3.05 7.00
N LYS A 49 2.94 2.15 7.84
CA LYS A 49 1.66 1.47 7.64
C LYS A 49 0.51 2.49 7.62
N CYS A 50 0.56 3.51 8.49
CA CYS A 50 -0.43 4.58 8.51
C CYS A 50 -0.37 5.48 7.28
N LEU A 51 0.83 5.80 6.80
CA LEU A 51 1.02 6.53 5.55
C LEU A 51 0.41 5.76 4.38
N LEU A 52 0.64 4.44 4.30
CA LEU A 52 0.03 3.58 3.30
C LEU A 52 -1.50 3.57 3.41
N ASN A 53 -2.05 3.40 4.62
CA ASN A 53 -3.51 3.49 4.86
C ASN A 53 -4.10 4.80 4.34
N CYS A 54 -3.44 5.93 4.64
CA CYS A 54 -3.91 7.23 4.18
C CYS A 54 -3.90 7.35 2.65
N LEU A 55 -2.79 6.94 2.00
CA LEU A 55 -2.65 6.96 0.55
C LEU A 55 -3.72 6.10 -0.15
N LEU A 56 -3.92 4.87 0.32
CA LEU A 56 -4.90 3.96 -0.27
C LEU A 56 -6.34 4.43 -0.05
N ARG A 57 -6.64 5.10 1.07
CA ARG A 57 -7.95 5.75 1.31
C ARG A 57 -8.17 6.94 0.39
N LYS A 58 -7.20 7.85 0.26
CA LYS A 58 -7.31 9.00 -0.66
C LYS A 58 -7.44 8.55 -2.11
N GLY A 59 -6.71 7.50 -2.50
CA GLY A 59 -6.82 6.87 -3.81
C GLY A 59 -8.10 6.07 -4.05
N GLY A 60 -8.95 5.90 -3.03
CA GLY A 60 -10.20 5.11 -3.11
C GLY A 60 -10.00 3.59 -3.18
N ILE A 61 -8.77 3.10 -3.03
CA ILE A 61 -8.46 1.67 -2.98
C ILE A 61 -8.99 1.05 -1.69
N LEU A 62 -8.94 1.79 -0.58
CA LEU A 62 -9.65 1.46 0.64
C LEU A 62 -10.83 2.43 0.80
N ASN A 63 -11.99 1.91 1.20
CA ASN A 63 -13.11 2.77 1.57
C ASN A 63 -12.93 3.36 2.99
N SER A 64 -13.88 4.17 3.45
CA SER A 64 -13.86 4.80 4.78
C SER A 64 -13.86 3.80 5.94
N SER A 65 -14.31 2.57 5.71
CA SER A 65 -14.27 1.46 6.67
C SER A 65 -12.97 0.66 6.60
N GLY A 66 -12.02 1.04 5.74
CA GLY A 66 -10.75 0.32 5.56
C GLY A 66 -10.88 -0.98 4.73
N VAL A 67 -12.00 -1.18 4.04
CA VAL A 67 -12.22 -2.37 3.20
C VAL A 67 -11.68 -2.12 1.79
N LEU A 68 -10.89 -3.07 1.29
CA LEU A 68 -10.36 -3.07 -0.07
C LEU A 68 -11.49 -2.98 -1.11
N GLN A 69 -11.30 -2.15 -2.12
CA GLN A 69 -12.17 -2.00 -3.29
C GLN A 69 -11.49 -2.66 -4.50
N PRO A 70 -11.78 -3.94 -4.80
CA PRO A 70 -11.08 -4.69 -5.85
C PRO A 70 -11.09 -4.01 -7.22
N ASP A 71 -12.18 -3.33 -7.57
CA ASP A 71 -12.34 -2.62 -8.86
C ASP A 71 -11.42 -1.39 -9.01
N LYS A 72 -10.86 -0.90 -7.89
CA LYS A 72 -9.96 0.26 -7.87
C LYS A 72 -8.49 -0.12 -7.95
N VAL A 73 -8.15 -1.38 -7.65
CA VAL A 73 -6.78 -1.86 -7.71
C VAL A 73 -6.38 -2.07 -9.17
N LYS A 74 -5.34 -1.36 -9.62
CA LYS A 74 -4.75 -1.54 -10.94
C LYS A 74 -3.45 -2.31 -10.80
N LEU A 75 -3.45 -3.57 -11.22
CA LEU A 75 -2.24 -4.41 -11.24
C LEU A 75 -1.64 -4.40 -12.65
N SER A 76 -0.32 -4.22 -12.75
CA SER A 76 0.40 -4.11 -14.03
C SER A 76 0.79 -5.47 -14.64
N VAL A 77 0.73 -6.55 -13.85
CA VAL A 77 1.03 -7.93 -14.26
C VAL A 77 -0.24 -8.65 -14.70
N ASP A 78 -0.12 -9.82 -15.34
CA ASP A 78 -1.21 -10.76 -15.64
C ASP A 78 -1.96 -11.16 -14.36
N ALA A 79 -2.80 -10.24 -13.88
CA ALA A 79 -3.51 -10.28 -12.61
C ALA A 79 -4.73 -11.21 -12.66
N SER A 80 -4.89 -11.98 -13.74
CA SER A 80 -5.92 -13.01 -13.86
C SER A 80 -5.81 -14.07 -12.76
N VAL A 81 -4.66 -14.18 -12.08
CA VAL A 81 -4.43 -15.09 -10.96
C VAL A 81 -4.69 -14.48 -9.58
N VAL A 82 -4.88 -13.16 -9.49
CA VAL A 82 -5.06 -12.47 -8.21
C VAL A 82 -6.54 -12.39 -7.89
N ASP A 83 -6.95 -13.05 -6.80
CA ASP A 83 -8.30 -12.93 -6.27
C ASP A 83 -8.31 -11.89 -5.14
N LEU A 84 -8.49 -10.62 -5.53
CA LEU A 84 -8.54 -9.48 -4.61
C LEU A 84 -9.71 -9.59 -3.61
N ASN A 85 -10.77 -10.35 -3.93
CA ASN A 85 -11.90 -10.52 -3.01
C ASN A 85 -11.46 -11.23 -1.72
N LYS A 86 -10.45 -12.11 -1.78
CA LYS A 86 -9.88 -12.77 -0.60
C LYS A 86 -9.24 -11.80 0.38
N CYS A 87 -8.78 -10.63 -0.09
CA CYS A 87 -8.16 -9.62 0.75
C CYS A 87 -9.17 -8.64 1.35
N THR A 88 -10.45 -8.68 0.94
CA THR A 88 -11.50 -7.80 1.49
C THR A 88 -11.95 -8.19 2.89
N THR A 89 -11.69 -9.43 3.30
CA THR A 89 -12.06 -9.98 4.61
C THR A 89 -10.97 -9.77 5.67
N VAL A 90 -9.83 -9.21 5.28
CA VAL A 90 -8.73 -8.90 6.21
C VAL A 90 -9.15 -7.74 7.11
N THR A 91 -9.14 -8.00 8.42
CA THR A 91 -9.52 -7.03 9.44
C THR A 91 -8.48 -7.00 10.55
N ASP A 92 -8.21 -5.81 11.08
CA ASP A 92 -7.42 -5.62 12.30
C ASP A 92 -8.06 -4.50 13.15
N SER A 93 -7.78 -4.51 14.45
CA SER A 93 -8.18 -3.43 15.35
C SER A 93 -7.48 -2.11 15.04
N ASP A 94 -6.25 -2.16 14.50
CA ASP A 94 -5.51 -1.01 14.01
C ASP A 94 -5.69 -0.87 12.48
N PRO A 95 -6.29 0.23 11.99
CA PRO A 95 -6.45 0.49 10.56
C PRO A 95 -5.13 0.51 9.77
N CYS A 96 -4.03 0.92 10.41
CA CYS A 96 -2.71 0.94 9.79
C CYS A 96 -2.19 -0.49 9.59
N GLN A 97 -2.23 -1.32 10.64
CA GLN A 97 -1.94 -2.74 10.56
C GLN A 97 -2.85 -3.47 9.56
N GLN A 98 -4.16 -3.22 9.58
CA GLN A 98 -5.10 -3.82 8.63
C GLN A 98 -4.67 -3.55 7.18
N THR A 99 -4.29 -2.32 6.87
CA THR A 99 -3.85 -1.93 5.53
C THR A 99 -2.60 -2.70 5.10
N TYR A 100 -1.63 -2.84 6.00
CA TYR A 100 -0.44 -3.65 5.73
C TYR A 100 -0.78 -5.12 5.47
N LEU A 101 -1.70 -5.71 6.26
CA LEU A 101 -2.14 -7.09 6.04
C LEU A 101 -2.89 -7.26 4.71
N ILE A 102 -3.69 -6.26 4.30
CA ILE A 102 -4.35 -6.24 2.98
C ILE A 102 -3.30 -6.21 1.87
N GLU A 103 -2.32 -5.31 1.96
CA GLU A 103 -1.23 -5.21 0.97
C GLU A 103 -0.46 -6.53 0.87
N ARG A 104 -0.09 -7.13 2.01
CA ARG A 104 0.55 -8.44 2.09
C ARG A 104 -0.30 -9.53 1.42
N CYS A 105 -1.61 -9.56 1.68
CA CYS A 105 -2.53 -10.48 1.04
C CYS A 105 -2.54 -10.34 -0.50
N VAL A 106 -2.42 -9.12 -1.03
CA VAL A 106 -2.34 -8.89 -2.48
C VAL A 106 -0.97 -9.34 -3.00
N ILE A 107 0.12 -8.95 -2.34
CA ILE A 107 1.49 -9.29 -2.74
C ILE A 107 1.72 -10.81 -2.75
N ASP A 108 1.22 -11.53 -1.74
CA ASP A 108 1.38 -12.98 -1.63
C ASP A 108 0.63 -13.75 -2.72
N GLN A 109 -0.31 -13.12 -3.41
CA GLN A 109 -1.00 -13.67 -4.58
C GLN A 109 -0.33 -13.31 -5.91
N LEU A 110 0.54 -12.29 -5.93
CA LEU A 110 1.27 -11.95 -7.15
C LEU A 110 2.26 -13.07 -7.48
N PRO A 111 2.41 -13.44 -8.76
CA PRO A 111 3.44 -14.37 -9.16
C PRO A 111 4.78 -13.80 -8.70
N LYS A 112 5.55 -14.59 -7.94
CA LYS A 112 6.91 -14.23 -7.57
C LYS A 112 7.63 -13.89 -8.87
N GLN A 113 8.06 -12.65 -9.03
CA GLN A 113 8.94 -12.33 -10.14
C GLN A 113 10.23 -13.11 -9.90
N SER A 114 10.41 -14.20 -10.64
CA SER A 114 11.70 -14.85 -10.76
C SER A 114 12.63 -13.83 -11.42
N MET A 115 13.40 -13.10 -10.60
CA MET A 115 14.65 -12.49 -11.04
C MET A 115 15.69 -13.58 -11.25
#